data_AF-A0A4Y7SIY1-F1
#
_entry.id   AF-A0A4Y7SIY1-F1
#
_cell.length_a   1.000
_cell.length_b   1.000
_cell.length_c   1.000
_cell.angle_alpha   90.00
_cell.angle_beta   90.00
_cell.angle_gamma   90.00
#
_symmetry.space_group_name_H-M   'P 1'
#
loop_
_entity.id
_entity.type
_entity.pdbx_description
1 polymer ?
#
loop_
_entity_poly.entity_id
_entity_poly.type
_entity_poly.pdbx_seq_one_letter_code
_entity_poly.pdbx_strand_id
1 'polypeptide(L)'
;MPDAREGRNSREMKSTAEKAALNDEVYYWPDNVRFLVQGVLFRVPRLPFILGSRYFTEKHELHSNGVEAEPVIHLQSVSAPQFRVFLKFLFPMPSNKPLESIFTKYEWITILSLCTAWHFPEFRKLAIQNLDGKLAELELIYVGRALSIPIFVLEGYKAIINRPKAQIITKEESAAIGHEAVSKLWIIRYQNQIGGVDEELGRELHESFAEELAELERYDEEHRADPEGNCEWADVGGEGGDKGEAPPGTAGPAMAQAAEETKADNGTPPEPPAPAHSSNLPEPPAGLGGRDHTQNSAGKWPASDGEQEPPASYPKQGDVTQDDAEQRGMDDGEADPEPEQVQLATALENLKEEERGIVEQLRDLKSRRLTLDATEKLEGVETARRERIEEELREIAEVKLAAEQLTRELETANEWDALDLQGRLEDAKDRRAELERQSAEKEKKEHGQIVRWNKVGKKHKEKALAKLGAELLECQIKQKETVERLKQLGGMRDMSPSDSIGKEGADAGREDAESSTAAEQDDPRVAERRRKISEELERVRKAKEVQLQKETKLRMLEEDYSKKLSKVERLLSQPSSCLPKTTQKRERKRDDRAKNLSKTQTELKEVLRMLGALGAEEEKLENELRLL
;
A
#
# COMPACT_ATOMS: atom_id res chain seq x y z
N MET A 1 8.03 59.09 17.36
CA MET A 1 9.40 58.56 17.49
C MET A 1 9.26 57.10 17.88
N PRO A 2 9.32 56.14 16.94
CA PRO A 2 9.34 54.72 17.30
C PRO A 2 10.67 54.39 17.99
N ASP A 3 10.60 53.45 18.93
CA ASP A 3 11.58 53.20 19.97
C ASP A 3 12.88 52.60 19.43
N ALA A 4 13.98 53.35 19.50
CA ALA A 4 15.30 52.94 19.03
C ALA A 4 15.90 51.75 19.82
N ARG A 5 15.26 51.32 20.93
CA ARG A 5 15.67 50.17 21.74
C ARG A 5 15.22 48.83 21.14
N GLU A 6 14.06 48.73 20.49
CA GLU A 6 13.59 47.48 19.87
C GLU A 6 14.45 47.06 18.67
N GLY A 7 14.88 48.03 17.85
CA GLY A 7 15.74 47.76 16.70
C GLY A 7 17.15 47.27 17.05
N ARG A 8 17.64 47.57 18.27
CA ARG A 8 18.98 47.17 18.73
C ARG A 8 18.99 45.71 19.21
N ASN A 9 18.00 45.31 20.01
CA ASN A 9 17.84 43.91 20.43
C ASN A 9 17.60 42.96 19.25
N SER A 10 16.81 43.38 18.25
CA SER A 10 16.51 42.53 17.09
C SER A 10 17.74 42.31 16.18
N ARG A 11 18.66 43.29 16.09
CA ARG A 11 19.93 43.12 15.36
C ARG A 11 20.94 42.27 16.13
N GLU A 12 21.03 42.44 17.45
CA GLU A 12 21.94 41.64 18.29
C GLU A 12 21.54 40.16 18.30
N MET A 13 20.24 39.84 18.42
CA MET A 13 19.73 38.46 18.36
C MET A 13 19.94 37.78 16.99
N LYS A 14 19.80 38.53 15.88
CA LYS A 14 20.11 38.00 14.54
C LYS A 14 21.60 37.69 14.38
N SER A 15 22.47 38.55 14.92
CA SER A 15 23.93 38.36 14.86
C SER A 15 24.43 37.18 15.69
N THR A 16 23.84 36.91 16.87
CA THR A 16 24.18 35.72 17.67
C THR A 16 23.64 34.43 17.05
N ALA A 17 22.43 34.44 16.50
CA ALA A 17 21.86 33.28 15.80
C ALA A 17 22.69 32.87 14.58
N GLU A 18 23.19 33.86 13.81
CA GLU A 18 24.08 33.61 12.67
C GLU A 18 25.44 33.02 13.09
N LYS A 19 25.99 33.44 14.23
CA LYS A 19 27.26 32.92 14.76
C LYS A 19 27.14 31.51 15.35
N ALA A 20 25.96 31.14 15.83
CA ALA A 20 25.67 29.82 16.39
C ALA A 20 25.13 28.83 15.33
N ALA A 21 24.86 29.29 14.12
CA ALA A 21 24.28 28.47 13.07
C ALA A 21 25.25 27.40 12.58
N LEU A 22 24.73 26.19 12.35
CA LEU A 22 25.48 25.09 11.75
C LEU A 22 25.40 25.18 10.23
N ASN A 23 26.53 25.08 9.55
CA ASN A 23 26.55 25.05 8.09
C ASN A 23 25.92 23.75 7.58
N ASP A 24 25.14 23.85 6.52
CA ASP A 24 24.63 22.68 5.82
C ASP A 24 25.78 21.85 5.22
N GLU A 25 25.70 20.52 5.32
CA GLU A 25 26.76 19.63 4.81
C GLU A 25 26.81 19.57 3.29
N VAL A 26 25.69 19.80 2.61
CA VAL A 26 25.54 19.62 1.15
C VAL A 26 25.45 20.97 0.44
N TYR A 27 24.66 21.89 1.00
CA TYR A 27 24.33 23.16 0.37
C TYR A 27 25.04 24.34 1.06
N TYR A 28 26.37 24.30 1.02
CA TYR A 28 27.23 25.36 1.53
C TYR A 28 28.38 25.66 0.56
N TRP A 29 28.15 26.57 -0.39
CA TRP A 29 29.11 26.90 -1.45
C TRP A 29 29.75 28.28 -1.25
N PRO A 30 31.04 28.49 -1.58
CA PRO A 30 31.70 29.80 -1.47
C PRO A 30 31.01 30.89 -2.31
N ASP A 31 31.12 32.15 -1.89
CA ASP A 31 30.72 33.38 -2.61
C ASP A 31 29.27 33.46 -3.10
N ASN A 32 28.37 32.84 -2.33
CA ASN A 32 26.95 32.69 -2.64
C ASN A 32 26.04 33.29 -1.56
N VAL A 33 24.74 33.45 -1.88
CA VAL A 33 23.73 34.04 -0.98
C VAL A 33 23.51 33.12 0.22
N ARG A 34 23.28 33.71 1.40
CA ARG A 34 23.16 33.01 2.68
C ARG A 34 21.72 32.98 3.16
N PHE A 35 21.21 31.79 3.45
CA PHE A 35 19.89 31.59 4.06
C PHE A 35 20.03 30.93 5.43
N LEU A 36 19.41 31.51 6.46
CA LEU A 36 19.31 30.91 7.79
C LEU A 36 17.92 30.31 7.97
N VAL A 37 17.86 28.99 8.18
CA VAL A 37 16.62 28.23 8.33
C VAL A 37 16.74 27.33 9.56
N GLN A 38 15.92 27.57 10.59
CA GLN A 38 15.93 26.80 11.85
C GLN A 38 17.33 26.57 12.45
N GLY A 39 18.20 27.59 12.41
CA GLY A 39 19.57 27.49 12.95
C GLY A 39 20.57 26.79 12.03
N VAL A 40 20.17 26.41 10.81
CA VAL A 40 21.04 25.86 9.76
C VAL A 40 21.31 26.92 8.72
N LEU A 41 22.59 27.15 8.42
CA LEU A 41 23.06 28.11 7.43
C LEU A 41 23.31 27.42 6.08
N PHE A 42 22.55 27.84 5.09
CA PHE A 42 22.66 27.41 3.70
C PHE A 42 23.35 28.49 2.88
N ARG A 43 24.21 28.08 1.94
CA ARG A 43 24.89 29.00 1.04
C ARG A 43 24.83 28.48 -0.39
N VAL A 44 24.05 29.14 -1.25
CA VAL A 44 23.67 28.64 -2.59
C VAL A 44 23.61 29.76 -3.64
N PRO A 45 23.70 29.47 -4.95
CA PRO A 45 23.69 30.47 -6.01
C PRO A 45 22.43 31.33 -5.99
N ARG A 46 22.65 32.63 -6.13
CA ARG A 46 21.59 33.64 -6.14
C ARG A 46 20.70 33.55 -7.39
N LEU A 47 21.29 33.15 -8.52
CA LEU A 47 20.69 33.36 -9.84
C LEU A 47 19.31 32.66 -9.98
N PRO A 48 19.11 31.40 -9.53
CA PRO A 48 17.79 30.78 -9.59
C PRO A 48 16.73 31.45 -8.71
N PHE A 49 17.12 32.07 -7.60
CA PHE A 49 16.19 32.80 -6.73
C PHE A 49 15.82 34.15 -7.32
N ILE A 50 16.78 34.86 -7.94
CA ILE A 50 16.55 36.15 -8.59
C ILE A 50 15.64 36.00 -9.80
N LEU A 51 15.94 35.02 -10.67
CA LEU A 51 15.21 34.83 -11.92
C LEU A 51 13.90 34.05 -11.72
N GLY A 52 13.85 33.14 -10.74
CA GLY A 52 12.68 32.31 -10.52
C GLY A 52 11.63 32.90 -9.58
N SER A 53 11.96 33.92 -8.78
CA SER A 53 11.07 34.38 -7.71
C SER A 53 11.15 35.89 -7.44
N ARG A 54 10.03 36.57 -7.69
CA ARG A 54 9.83 37.98 -7.30
C ARG A 54 9.83 38.17 -5.79
N TYR A 55 9.38 37.17 -5.04
CA TYR A 55 9.41 37.22 -3.57
C TYR A 55 10.83 37.48 -3.06
N PHE A 56 11.85 36.84 -3.63
CA PHE A 56 13.22 37.05 -3.19
C PHE A 56 13.81 38.37 -3.67
N THR A 57 13.46 38.84 -4.87
CA THR A 57 13.95 40.14 -5.37
C THR A 57 13.28 41.32 -4.66
N GLU A 58 11.97 41.28 -4.44
CA GLU A 58 11.19 42.38 -3.86
C GLU A 58 11.27 42.41 -2.32
N LYS A 59 11.07 41.27 -1.65
CA LYS A 59 11.00 41.23 -0.18
C LYS A 59 12.36 41.16 0.50
N HIS A 60 13.31 40.49 -0.15
CA HIS A 60 14.65 40.27 0.40
C HIS A 60 15.72 41.11 -0.31
N GLU A 61 15.32 41.99 -1.23
CA GLU A 61 16.20 42.88 -1.98
C GLU A 61 17.38 42.12 -2.61
N LEU A 62 17.13 40.89 -3.05
CA LEU A 62 18.16 40.05 -3.66
C LEU A 62 18.39 40.51 -5.11
N HIS A 63 19.40 41.35 -5.31
CA HIS A 63 19.77 41.89 -6.62
C HIS A 63 21.03 41.22 -7.18
N SER A 64 21.23 41.32 -8.50
CA SER A 64 22.39 40.78 -9.21
C SER A 64 23.72 41.45 -8.83
N ASN A 65 23.69 42.64 -8.21
CA ASN A 65 24.84 43.55 -8.10
C ASN A 65 25.44 43.60 -6.69
N GLY A 66 25.72 42.46 -6.06
CA GLY A 66 26.23 42.41 -4.68
C GLY A 66 27.76 42.26 -4.58
N VAL A 67 28.47 43.36 -4.31
CA VAL A 67 29.92 43.40 -3.96
C VAL A 67 30.13 43.69 -2.46
N GLU A 68 29.07 43.96 -1.69
CA GLU A 68 29.15 44.16 -0.24
C GLU A 68 28.59 42.96 0.54
N ALA A 69 28.99 42.83 1.82
CA ALA A 69 28.66 41.72 2.70
C ALA A 69 27.13 41.49 2.78
N GLU A 70 26.65 40.59 1.93
CA GLU A 70 25.21 40.39 1.71
C GLU A 70 24.51 39.96 3.00
N PRO A 71 23.35 40.56 3.33
CA PRO A 71 22.59 40.19 4.51
C PRO A 71 22.17 38.71 4.45
N VAL A 72 22.22 38.02 5.59
CA VAL A 72 21.68 36.66 5.69
C VAL A 72 20.16 36.73 5.60
N ILE A 73 19.55 35.95 4.71
CA ILE A 73 18.11 35.87 4.55
C ILE A 73 17.55 34.86 5.56
N HIS A 74 16.72 35.34 6.49
CA HIS A 74 16.12 34.49 7.52
C HIS A 74 14.77 33.95 7.04
N LEU A 75 14.64 32.63 6.92
CA LEU A 75 13.38 31.97 6.54
C LEU A 75 12.78 31.26 7.77
N GLN A 76 11.82 31.92 8.42
CA GLN A 76 11.23 31.43 9.67
C GLN A 76 10.05 30.46 9.47
N SER A 77 9.44 30.45 8.28
CA SER A 77 8.23 29.68 7.98
C SER A 77 8.50 28.29 7.40
N VAL A 78 9.77 27.91 7.21
CA VAL A 78 10.16 26.65 6.56
C VAL A 78 11.14 25.88 7.46
N SER A 79 11.06 24.55 7.43
CA SER A 79 12.04 23.71 8.13
C SER A 79 13.30 23.49 7.30
N ALA A 80 14.43 23.22 7.96
CA ALA A 80 15.69 22.94 7.25
C ALA A 80 15.57 21.73 6.29
N PRO A 81 14.89 20.61 6.64
CA PRO A 81 14.66 19.51 5.71
C PRO A 81 13.81 19.90 4.49
N GLN A 82 12.75 20.70 4.67
CA GLN A 82 11.92 21.17 3.57
C GLN A 82 12.72 22.07 2.61
N PHE A 83 13.56 22.94 3.18
CA PHE A 83 14.44 23.78 2.36
C PHE A 83 15.48 22.95 1.61
N ARG A 84 16.07 21.91 2.22
CA ARG A 84 16.95 20.96 1.51
C ARG A 84 16.28 20.29 0.32
N VAL A 85 15.01 19.87 0.46
CA VAL A 85 14.23 19.29 -0.66
C VAL A 85 14.08 20.30 -1.80
N PHE A 86 13.80 21.57 -1.47
CA PHE A 86 13.71 22.63 -2.47
C PHE A 86 15.05 22.93 -3.14
N LEU A 87 16.14 22.96 -2.39
CA LEU A 87 17.49 23.14 -2.94
C LEU A 87 17.90 21.96 -3.82
N LYS A 88 17.52 20.73 -3.47
CA LYS A 88 17.71 19.54 -4.33
C LYS A 88 16.97 19.67 -5.66
N PHE A 89 15.81 20.33 -5.66
CA PHE A 89 15.05 20.63 -6.87
C PHE A 89 15.67 21.75 -7.70
N LEU A 90 16.10 22.86 -7.09
CA LEU A 90 16.75 23.97 -7.80
C LEU A 90 18.15 23.63 -8.32
N PHE A 91 18.87 22.77 -7.60
CA PHE A 91 20.24 22.40 -7.89
C PHE A 91 20.36 20.87 -7.97
N PRO A 92 19.78 20.25 -9.02
CA PRO A 92 19.84 18.82 -9.18
C PRO A 92 21.28 18.39 -9.42
N MET A 93 21.76 17.42 -8.64
CA MET A 93 23.05 16.79 -8.92
C MET A 93 22.94 15.95 -10.20
N PRO A 94 24.00 15.89 -11.03
CA PRO A 94 23.99 15.12 -12.26
C PRO A 94 23.62 13.67 -11.97
N SER A 95 22.53 13.21 -12.59
CA SER A 95 21.98 11.87 -12.42
C SER A 95 21.51 11.36 -13.78
N ASN A 96 21.59 10.05 -13.99
CA ASN A 96 21.07 9.39 -15.19
C ASN A 96 19.54 9.24 -15.17
N LYS A 97 18.88 9.80 -14.16
CA LYS A 97 17.43 9.70 -13.94
C LYS A 97 16.75 11.03 -14.31
N PRO A 98 15.58 10.99 -14.96
CA PRO A 98 14.78 12.18 -15.21
C PRO A 98 14.36 12.83 -13.88
N LEU A 99 14.35 14.17 -13.82
CA LEU A 99 14.14 14.95 -12.59
C LEU A 99 12.85 14.54 -11.86
N GLU A 100 11.82 14.21 -12.63
CA GLU A 100 10.50 13.73 -12.20
C GLU A 100 10.55 12.48 -11.34
N SER A 101 11.54 11.62 -11.58
CA SER A 101 11.74 10.33 -10.90
C SER A 101 12.62 10.42 -9.66
N ILE A 102 13.21 11.59 -9.38
CA ILE A 102 14.12 11.81 -8.24
C ILE A 102 13.34 12.12 -6.95
N PHE A 103 12.12 12.64 -7.07
CA PHE A 103 11.31 13.12 -5.95
C PHE A 103 10.10 12.22 -5.69
N THR A 104 9.87 11.94 -4.41
CA THR A 104 8.68 11.26 -3.90
C THR A 104 7.45 12.17 -3.97
N LYS A 105 6.26 11.58 -3.80
CA LYS A 105 5.00 12.33 -3.71
C LYS A 105 5.05 13.45 -2.65
N TYR A 106 5.58 13.16 -1.47
CA TYR A 106 5.67 14.12 -0.37
C TYR A 106 6.70 15.24 -0.63
N GLU A 107 7.82 14.90 -1.28
CA GLU A 107 8.79 15.90 -1.71
C GLU A 107 8.18 16.84 -2.76
N TRP A 108 7.42 16.31 -3.73
CA TRP A 108 6.70 17.15 -4.72
C TRP A 108 5.67 18.08 -4.07
N ILE A 109 4.92 17.62 -3.05
CA ILE A 109 4.00 18.48 -2.28
C ILE A 109 4.79 19.58 -1.55
N THR A 110 5.97 19.24 -1.01
CA THR A 110 6.85 20.22 -0.34
C THR A 110 7.36 21.26 -1.33
N ILE A 111 7.83 20.83 -2.50
CA ILE A 111 8.27 21.72 -3.58
C ILE A 111 7.12 22.64 -3.99
N LEU A 112 5.94 22.09 -4.26
CA LEU A 112 4.76 22.86 -4.64
C LEU A 112 4.40 23.91 -3.57
N SER A 113 4.40 23.54 -2.29
CA SER A 113 4.13 24.46 -1.19
C SER A 113 5.11 25.63 -1.14
N LEU A 114 6.42 25.35 -1.30
CA LEU A 114 7.45 26.39 -1.28
C LEU A 114 7.46 27.25 -2.54
N CYS A 115 7.23 26.67 -3.72
CA CYS A 115 7.04 27.43 -4.95
C CYS A 115 5.85 28.40 -4.83
N THR A 116 4.79 27.99 -4.14
CA THR A 116 3.61 28.84 -3.89
C THR A 116 3.95 29.96 -2.92
N ALA A 117 4.58 29.64 -1.78
CA ALA A 117 4.92 30.60 -0.75
C ALA A 117 5.96 31.64 -1.21
N TRP A 118 6.84 31.26 -2.14
CA TRP A 118 7.90 32.12 -2.67
C TRP A 118 7.67 32.53 -4.11
N HIS A 119 6.46 32.38 -4.66
CA HIS A 119 6.10 32.86 -6.00
C HIS A 119 7.09 32.42 -7.10
N PHE A 120 7.31 31.11 -7.21
CA PHE A 120 7.99 30.49 -8.36
C PHE A 120 6.95 29.91 -9.34
N PRO A 121 6.42 30.69 -10.30
CA PRO A 121 5.29 30.26 -11.12
C PRO A 121 5.61 29.06 -12.02
N GLU A 122 6.76 29.07 -12.69
CA GLU A 122 7.16 27.97 -13.58
C GLU A 122 7.40 26.67 -12.81
N PHE A 123 8.05 26.74 -11.65
CA PHE A 123 8.28 25.56 -10.80
C PHE A 123 7.00 25.08 -10.12
N ARG A 124 6.07 25.99 -9.79
CA ARG A 124 4.73 25.62 -9.32
C ARG A 124 3.99 24.82 -10.40
N LYS A 125 3.99 25.29 -11.65
CA LYS A 125 3.39 24.57 -12.78
C LYS A 125 4.00 23.19 -12.98
N LEU A 126 5.33 23.09 -12.94
CA LEU A 126 6.04 21.80 -13.05
C LEU A 126 5.68 20.83 -11.91
N ALA A 127 5.57 21.34 -10.67
CA ALA A 127 5.20 20.52 -9.52
C ALA A 127 3.74 20.04 -9.59
N ILE A 128 2.82 20.87 -10.10
CA ILE A 128 1.42 20.49 -10.36
C ILE A 128 1.37 19.33 -11.37
N GLN A 129 2.07 19.46 -12.51
CA GLN A 129 2.14 18.41 -13.53
C GLN A 129 2.71 17.10 -12.97
N ASN A 130 3.71 17.19 -12.09
CA ASN A 130 4.33 16.02 -11.49
C ASN A 130 3.49 15.37 -10.38
N LEU A 131 2.49 16.06 -9.83
CA LEU A 131 1.55 15.52 -8.84
C LEU A 131 0.26 15.00 -9.46
N ASP A 132 0.02 15.32 -10.73
CA ASP A 132 -1.15 14.85 -11.46
C ASP A 132 -1.19 13.30 -11.48
N GLY A 133 -2.36 12.75 -11.19
CA GLY A 133 -2.58 11.30 -11.03
C GLY A 133 -1.86 10.61 -9.85
N LYS A 134 -1.09 11.33 -9.01
CA LYS A 134 -0.37 10.74 -7.85
C LYS A 134 -1.06 10.97 -6.50
N LEU A 135 -1.97 11.93 -6.41
CA LEU A 135 -2.71 12.28 -5.20
C LEU A 135 -4.00 11.46 -5.07
N ALA A 136 -4.32 11.02 -3.85
CA ALA A 136 -5.61 10.40 -3.55
C ALA A 136 -6.75 11.43 -3.56
N GLU A 137 -8.02 10.99 -3.58
CA GLU A 137 -9.17 11.89 -3.79
C GLU A 137 -9.28 12.98 -2.72
N LEU A 138 -9.03 12.62 -1.46
CA LEU A 138 -9.03 13.58 -0.34
C LEU A 138 -7.78 14.46 -0.32
N GLU A 139 -6.64 13.91 -0.76
CA GLU A 139 -5.38 14.67 -0.84
C GLU A 139 -5.50 15.76 -1.92
N LEU A 140 -6.15 15.47 -3.05
CA LEU A 140 -6.47 16.44 -4.09
C LEU A 140 -7.25 17.64 -3.53
N ILE A 141 -8.31 17.39 -2.76
CA ILE A 141 -9.10 18.47 -2.14
C ILE A 141 -8.28 19.25 -1.12
N TYR A 142 -7.54 18.55 -0.25
CA TYR A 142 -6.75 19.19 0.81
C TYR A 142 -5.61 20.04 0.25
N VAL A 143 -4.79 19.47 -0.63
CA VAL A 143 -3.66 20.16 -1.27
C VAL A 143 -4.18 21.27 -2.18
N GLY A 144 -5.26 21.01 -2.94
CA GLY A 144 -5.89 21.99 -3.81
C GLY A 144 -6.38 23.21 -3.05
N ARG A 145 -7.05 23.05 -1.91
CA ARG A 145 -7.46 24.19 -1.07
C ARG A 145 -6.30 24.88 -0.40
N ALA A 146 -5.37 24.12 0.18
CA ALA A 146 -4.25 24.68 0.95
C ALA A 146 -3.29 25.50 0.09
N LEU A 147 -3.14 25.14 -1.19
CA LEU A 147 -2.22 25.79 -2.12
C LEU A 147 -2.95 26.54 -3.24
N SER A 148 -4.27 26.73 -3.12
CA SER A 148 -5.13 27.42 -4.09
C SER A 148 -4.97 26.92 -5.52
N ILE A 149 -5.23 25.64 -5.74
CA ILE A 149 -5.16 24.95 -7.05
C ILE A 149 -6.56 24.42 -7.38
N PRO A 150 -7.39 25.20 -8.10
CA PRO A 150 -8.79 24.86 -8.38
C PRO A 150 -8.95 23.50 -9.06
N ILE A 151 -8.06 23.17 -10.00
CA ILE A 151 -8.10 21.90 -10.75
C ILE A 151 -7.98 20.68 -9.83
N PHE A 152 -7.16 20.75 -8.77
CA PHE A 152 -7.05 19.63 -7.82
C PHE A 152 -8.33 19.46 -7.00
N VAL A 153 -8.94 20.56 -6.56
CA VAL A 153 -10.21 20.49 -5.80
C VAL A 153 -11.30 19.86 -6.66
N LEU A 154 -11.42 20.30 -7.91
CA LEU A 154 -12.39 19.77 -8.86
C LEU A 154 -12.18 18.27 -9.14
N GLU A 155 -10.95 17.86 -9.44
CA GLU A 155 -10.64 16.44 -9.68
C GLU A 155 -10.88 15.58 -8.43
N GLY A 156 -10.57 16.10 -7.24
CA GLY A 156 -10.91 15.45 -5.97
C GLY A 156 -12.42 15.26 -5.78
N TYR A 157 -13.23 16.27 -6.10
CA TYR A 157 -14.69 16.17 -6.06
C TYR A 157 -15.25 15.17 -7.08
N LYS A 158 -14.79 15.22 -8.34
CA LYS A 158 -15.14 14.22 -9.37
C LYS A 158 -14.84 12.81 -8.90
N ALA A 159 -13.64 12.60 -8.35
CA ALA A 159 -13.21 11.30 -7.87
C ALA A 159 -14.10 10.78 -6.73
N ILE A 160 -14.53 11.64 -5.79
CA ILE A 160 -15.48 11.27 -4.73
C ILE A 160 -16.86 10.87 -5.27
N ILE A 161 -17.37 11.60 -6.27
CA ILE A 161 -18.67 11.32 -6.86
C ILE A 161 -18.65 9.96 -7.59
N ASN A 162 -17.56 9.69 -8.31
CA ASN A 162 -17.37 8.47 -9.09
C ASN A 162 -17.02 7.23 -8.24
N ARG A 163 -16.91 7.35 -6.91
CA ARG A 163 -16.68 6.20 -6.02
C ARG A 163 -17.81 5.17 -6.15
N PRO A 164 -17.51 3.86 -6.02
CA PRO A 164 -18.53 2.81 -6.03
C PRO A 164 -19.63 3.03 -4.99
N LYS A 165 -20.88 2.63 -5.30
CA LYS A 165 -22.06 2.83 -4.42
C LYS A 165 -21.88 2.29 -3.01
N ALA A 166 -21.10 1.22 -2.84
CA ALA A 166 -20.81 0.62 -1.53
C ALA A 166 -19.89 1.48 -0.65
N GLN A 167 -19.19 2.47 -1.24
CA GLN A 167 -18.24 3.33 -0.54
C GLN A 167 -18.90 4.68 -0.20
N ILE A 168 -19.37 4.73 1.04
CA ILE A 168 -20.05 5.90 1.63
C ILE A 168 -18.99 6.85 2.18
N ILE A 169 -19.22 8.17 2.04
CA ILE A 169 -18.39 9.20 2.67
C ILE A 169 -18.47 9.03 4.19
N THR A 170 -17.35 8.79 4.85
CA THR A 170 -17.35 8.58 6.30
C THR A 170 -17.55 9.90 7.05
N LYS A 171 -17.85 9.82 8.35
CA LYS A 171 -17.97 11.02 9.18
C LYS A 171 -16.65 11.81 9.21
N GLU A 172 -15.53 11.12 9.25
CA GLU A 172 -14.19 11.71 9.25
C GLU A 172 -13.90 12.42 7.92
N GLU A 173 -14.21 11.78 6.79
CA GLU A 173 -14.10 12.41 5.47
C GLU A 173 -15.01 13.63 5.35
N SER A 174 -16.24 13.53 5.89
CA SER A 174 -17.19 14.64 5.84
C SER A 174 -16.71 15.88 6.60
N ALA A 175 -16.00 15.67 7.71
CA ALA A 175 -15.40 16.75 8.49
C ALA A 175 -14.19 17.36 7.76
N ALA A 176 -13.40 16.55 7.06
CA ALA A 176 -12.24 17.01 6.30
C ALA A 176 -12.62 17.82 5.04
N ILE A 177 -13.67 17.41 4.33
CA ILE A 177 -14.15 18.10 3.13
C ILE A 177 -15.01 19.32 3.49
N GLY A 178 -15.65 19.31 4.67
CA GLY A 178 -16.59 20.34 5.10
C GLY A 178 -18.04 19.93 4.79
N HIS A 179 -18.91 20.11 5.77
CA HIS A 179 -20.27 19.58 5.73
C HIS A 179 -21.12 20.15 4.58
N GLU A 180 -20.93 21.41 4.22
CA GLU A 180 -21.65 22.03 3.09
C GLU A 180 -21.24 21.41 1.75
N ALA A 181 -19.93 21.33 1.49
CA ALA A 181 -19.38 20.71 0.29
C ALA A 181 -19.83 19.24 0.18
N VAL A 182 -19.80 18.50 1.29
CA VAL A 182 -20.28 17.10 1.32
C VAL A 182 -21.76 17.00 0.98
N SER A 183 -22.60 17.92 1.48
CA SER A 183 -24.02 17.94 1.14
C SER A 183 -24.23 18.15 -0.36
N LYS A 184 -23.51 19.10 -0.97
CA LYS A 184 -23.54 19.34 -2.42
C LYS A 184 -23.06 18.10 -3.20
N LEU A 185 -21.92 17.52 -2.83
CA LEU A 185 -21.39 16.30 -3.44
C LEU A 185 -22.37 15.13 -3.33
N TRP A 186 -23.10 15.00 -2.22
CA TRP A 186 -24.08 13.93 -2.03
C TRP A 186 -25.29 14.09 -2.96
N ILE A 187 -25.79 15.32 -3.13
CA ILE A 187 -26.87 15.65 -4.06
C ILE A 187 -26.47 15.30 -5.49
N ILE A 188 -25.31 15.80 -5.94
CA ILE A 188 -24.77 15.53 -7.29
C ILE A 188 -24.55 14.04 -7.50
N ARG A 189 -23.96 13.34 -6.52
CA ARG A 189 -23.72 11.90 -6.59
C ARG A 189 -25.03 11.12 -6.68
N TYR A 190 -26.07 11.54 -5.98
CA TYR A 190 -27.40 10.92 -6.05
C TYR A 190 -28.05 11.14 -7.42
N GLN A 191 -27.97 12.36 -7.96
CA GLN A 191 -28.50 12.69 -9.29
C GLN A 191 -27.78 11.91 -10.40
N ASN A 192 -26.44 11.85 -10.37
CA ASN A 192 -25.64 11.09 -11.33
C ASN A 192 -26.01 9.59 -11.31
N GLN A 193 -26.25 9.03 -10.12
CA GLN A 193 -26.68 7.63 -9.97
C GLN A 193 -28.07 7.31 -10.54
N ILE A 194 -28.93 8.33 -10.75
CA ILE A 194 -30.28 8.19 -11.30
C ILE A 194 -30.32 8.56 -12.78
N GLY A 195 -29.54 9.57 -13.19
CA GLY A 195 -29.60 10.19 -14.52
C GLY A 195 -28.65 9.60 -15.57
N GLY A 196 -27.57 8.92 -15.18
CA GLY A 196 -26.69 8.18 -16.12
C GLY A 196 -25.90 9.02 -17.13
N VAL A 197 -25.65 10.31 -16.89
CA VAL A 197 -24.92 11.18 -17.83
C VAL A 197 -23.62 11.70 -17.20
N ASP A 198 -22.49 11.27 -17.74
CA ASP A 198 -21.14 11.66 -17.31
C ASP A 198 -20.73 13.05 -17.87
N GLU A 199 -21.22 13.43 -19.05
CA GLU A 199 -20.88 14.72 -19.70
C GLU A 199 -21.42 15.96 -18.97
N GLU A 200 -22.54 15.85 -18.23
CA GLU A 200 -23.12 16.97 -17.47
C GLU A 200 -22.43 17.17 -16.11
N LEU A 201 -21.76 16.13 -15.60
CA LEU A 201 -21.20 16.11 -14.25
C LEU A 201 -20.19 17.24 -14.02
N GLY A 202 -19.34 17.51 -15.02
CA GLY A 202 -18.38 18.59 -14.97
C GLY A 202 -19.06 19.96 -14.80
N ARG A 203 -20.13 20.23 -15.57
CA ARG A 203 -20.87 21.50 -15.50
C ARG A 203 -21.56 21.67 -14.15
N GLU A 204 -22.25 20.63 -13.67
CA GLU A 204 -22.96 20.68 -12.39
C GLU A 204 -22.01 20.89 -11.20
N LEU A 205 -20.82 20.27 -11.24
CA LEU A 205 -19.75 20.52 -10.27
C LEU A 205 -19.26 21.97 -10.33
N HIS A 206 -18.94 22.46 -11.53
CA HIS A 206 -18.48 23.84 -11.69
C HIS A 206 -19.52 24.85 -11.19
N GLU A 207 -20.81 24.63 -11.46
CA GLU A 207 -21.89 25.51 -10.99
C GLU A 207 -22.08 25.44 -9.47
N SER A 208 -22.12 24.23 -8.91
CA SER A 208 -22.35 24.01 -7.47
C SER A 208 -21.22 24.55 -6.59
N PHE A 209 -20.00 24.60 -7.12
CA PHE A 209 -18.79 25.05 -6.44
C PHE A 209 -18.19 26.32 -7.06
N ALA A 210 -18.96 27.06 -7.88
CA ALA A 210 -18.46 28.24 -8.60
C ALA A 210 -17.84 29.29 -7.67
N GLU A 211 -18.46 29.54 -6.51
CA GLU A 211 -17.96 30.50 -5.52
C GLU A 211 -16.60 30.08 -4.93
N GLU A 212 -16.48 28.82 -4.50
CA GLU A 212 -15.23 28.26 -3.98
C GLU A 212 -14.13 28.26 -5.04
N LEU A 213 -14.46 27.83 -6.27
CA LEU A 213 -13.49 27.80 -7.37
C LEU A 213 -13.03 29.22 -7.76
N ALA A 214 -13.94 30.19 -7.81
CA ALA A 214 -13.61 31.59 -8.08
C ALA A 214 -12.78 32.23 -6.96
N GLU A 215 -12.96 31.82 -5.70
CA GLU A 215 -12.07 32.21 -4.60
C GLU A 215 -10.66 31.66 -4.76
N LEU A 216 -10.54 30.38 -5.09
CA LEU A 216 -9.25 29.74 -5.32
C LEU A 216 -8.54 30.31 -6.56
N GLU A 217 -9.28 30.58 -7.64
CA GLU A 217 -8.75 31.21 -8.86
C GLU A 217 -8.24 32.63 -8.59
N ARG A 218 -8.99 33.45 -7.83
CA ARG A 218 -8.53 34.79 -7.45
C ARG A 218 -7.21 34.74 -6.69
N TYR A 219 -7.08 33.78 -5.76
CA TYR A 219 -5.85 33.59 -5.02
C TYR A 219 -4.72 33.07 -5.92
N ASP A 220 -4.98 32.10 -6.81
CA ASP A 220 -3.97 31.59 -7.76
C ASP A 220 -3.47 32.69 -8.69
N GLU A 221 -4.36 33.52 -9.23
CA GLU A 221 -4.02 34.62 -10.15
C GLU A 221 -3.15 35.68 -9.47
N GLU A 222 -3.48 36.06 -8.23
CA GLU A 222 -2.65 36.98 -7.42
C GLU A 222 -1.22 36.44 -7.23
N HIS A 223 -1.07 35.11 -7.16
CA HIS A 223 0.22 34.46 -6.97
C HIS A 223 0.92 34.08 -8.29
N ARG A 224 0.22 34.14 -9.42
CA ARG A 224 0.69 33.79 -10.77
C ARG A 224 1.05 34.99 -11.63
N ALA A 225 0.43 36.15 -11.38
CA ALA A 225 0.59 37.32 -12.23
C ALA A 225 2.04 37.85 -12.24
N ASP A 226 2.67 37.72 -13.40
CA ASP A 226 3.91 38.37 -13.79
C ASP A 226 3.50 39.53 -14.73
N PRO A 227 3.46 40.80 -14.29
CA PRO A 227 3.11 41.94 -15.15
C PRO A 227 4.04 42.11 -16.36
N GLU A 228 5.22 41.49 -16.33
CA GLU A 228 6.26 41.62 -17.35
C GLU A 228 6.83 40.23 -17.65
N GLY A 229 6.08 39.47 -18.44
CA GLY A 229 6.51 38.14 -18.89
C GLY A 229 7.78 38.23 -19.74
N ASN A 230 8.90 37.74 -19.19
CA ASN A 230 9.95 37.09 -19.96
C ASN A 230 10.93 36.36 -19.02
N CYS A 231 10.62 35.12 -18.64
CA CYS A 231 11.61 34.22 -18.05
C CYS A 231 11.59 32.89 -18.81
N GLU A 232 12.35 32.86 -19.90
CA GLU A 232 12.56 31.70 -20.77
C GLU A 232 13.47 30.69 -20.05
N TRP A 233 12.87 29.80 -19.26
CA TRP A 233 13.56 28.72 -18.54
C TRP A 233 13.16 27.33 -19.04
N ALA A 234 13.16 27.11 -20.36
CA ALA A 234 13.30 25.77 -20.98
C ALA A 234 13.22 25.86 -22.50
N ASP A 235 14.36 26.02 -23.18
CA ASP A 235 14.52 25.44 -24.52
C ASP A 235 15.97 25.00 -24.76
N VAL A 236 16.31 23.82 -24.25
CA VAL A 236 17.47 23.04 -24.71
C VAL A 236 16.99 21.60 -24.90
N GLY A 237 16.51 21.31 -26.11
CA GLY A 237 16.51 19.94 -26.65
C GLY A 237 15.18 19.44 -27.16
N GLY A 238 14.83 19.81 -28.41
CA GLY A 238 13.70 19.23 -29.13
C GLY A 238 13.63 19.67 -30.59
N GLU A 239 14.65 19.35 -31.40
CA GLU A 239 14.54 19.50 -32.86
C GLU A 239 13.51 18.53 -33.46
N GLY A 240 12.61 19.07 -34.27
CA GLY A 240 12.15 18.43 -35.52
C GLY A 240 10.71 17.92 -35.56
N GLY A 241 9.79 18.74 -36.09
CA GLY A 241 8.43 18.31 -36.43
C GLY A 241 7.57 19.38 -37.12
N ASP A 242 7.88 19.63 -38.39
CA ASP A 242 7.18 20.45 -39.39
C ASP A 242 5.62 20.35 -39.40
N LYS A 243 4.94 21.50 -39.54
CA LYS A 243 4.00 21.81 -40.64
C LYS A 243 3.35 23.19 -40.46
N GLY A 244 3.53 24.03 -41.47
CA GLY A 244 2.95 25.37 -41.53
C GLY A 244 1.47 25.41 -41.92
N GLU A 245 0.84 26.55 -41.66
CA GLU A 245 -0.20 27.13 -42.50
C GLU A 245 -0.35 28.63 -42.18
N ALA A 246 -0.45 29.43 -43.24
CA ALA A 246 -0.52 30.88 -43.23
C ALA A 246 -1.98 31.39 -43.10
N PRO A 247 -2.21 32.67 -42.73
CA PRO A 247 -3.53 33.18 -42.38
C PRO A 247 -4.24 33.91 -43.54
N PRO A 248 -5.56 34.15 -43.44
CA PRO A 248 -6.21 35.33 -44.01
C PRO A 248 -6.69 36.23 -42.86
N GLY A 249 -6.70 37.57 -42.92
CA GLY A 249 -6.84 38.45 -44.07
C GLY A 249 -8.10 39.31 -43.89
N THR A 250 -7.90 40.57 -43.45
CA THR A 250 -8.72 41.78 -43.73
C THR A 250 -10.19 41.87 -43.27
N ALA A 251 -10.51 42.87 -42.42
CA ALA A 251 -11.21 44.12 -42.81
C ALA A 251 -11.54 45.01 -41.58
N GLY A 252 -11.15 46.29 -41.63
CA GLY A 252 -11.64 47.35 -40.72
C GLY A 252 -13.05 47.86 -41.13
N PRO A 253 -13.59 48.91 -40.47
CA PRO A 253 -13.13 50.27 -40.81
C PRO A 253 -13.06 51.32 -39.67
N ALA A 254 -12.02 52.16 -39.79
CA ALA A 254 -11.93 53.62 -39.65
C ALA A 254 -12.90 54.47 -38.80
N MET A 255 -12.32 55.30 -37.91
CA MET A 255 -12.43 56.78 -37.80
C MET A 255 -11.66 57.23 -36.53
N ALA A 256 -11.06 58.42 -36.36
CA ALA A 256 -10.37 59.44 -37.15
C ALA A 256 -9.90 60.51 -36.12
N GLN A 257 -8.81 61.24 -36.44
CA GLN A 257 -8.36 62.53 -35.83
C GLN A 257 -7.62 62.44 -34.47
N ALA A 258 -6.52 63.16 -34.19
CA ALA A 258 -5.80 64.25 -34.86
C ALA A 258 -4.33 64.32 -34.39
N ALA A 259 -3.50 65.00 -35.21
CA ALA A 259 -2.26 65.77 -34.98
C ALA A 259 -1.58 65.75 -33.58
N GLU A 260 -0.25 65.78 -33.43
CA GLU A 260 0.65 66.81 -33.94
C GLU A 260 2.14 66.41 -33.77
N GLU A 261 3.01 67.18 -34.42
CA GLU A 261 4.43 66.99 -34.75
C GLU A 261 5.41 66.95 -33.56
N THR A 262 6.55 66.24 -33.70
CA THR A 262 7.90 66.85 -33.87
C THR A 262 9.04 65.81 -34.06
N LYS A 263 9.71 65.93 -35.22
CA LYS A 263 11.16 65.83 -35.54
C LYS A 263 12.15 64.99 -34.68
N ALA A 264 12.74 64.01 -35.38
CA ALA A 264 14.17 63.77 -35.69
C ALA A 264 15.21 63.59 -34.57
N ASP A 265 15.93 62.44 -34.56
CA ASP A 265 17.35 62.39 -34.96
C ASP A 265 17.82 60.93 -35.27
N ASN A 266 18.86 60.84 -36.10
CA ASN A 266 19.46 59.68 -36.75
C ASN A 266 20.29 58.76 -35.82
N GLY A 267 20.43 57.48 -36.21
CA GLY A 267 21.47 56.59 -35.68
C GLY A 267 21.45 55.17 -36.26
N THR A 268 22.03 55.00 -37.45
CA THR A 268 22.28 53.75 -38.19
C THR A 268 23.17 52.76 -37.40
N PRO A 269 22.96 51.42 -37.52
CA PRO A 269 23.66 50.38 -36.76
C PRO A 269 24.94 49.86 -37.46
N PRO A 270 25.89 49.20 -36.74
CA PRO A 270 26.99 48.49 -37.37
C PRO A 270 26.73 46.98 -37.58
N GLU A 271 27.09 46.52 -38.77
CA GLU A 271 27.19 45.13 -39.24
C GLU A 271 28.34 44.32 -38.58
N PRO A 272 28.31 42.97 -38.66
CA PRO A 272 29.27 42.06 -38.04
C PRO A 272 30.40 41.62 -38.99
N PRO A 273 31.55 41.13 -38.48
CA PRO A 273 32.55 40.45 -39.31
C PRO A 273 32.48 38.91 -39.23
N ALA A 274 32.60 38.27 -40.38
CA ALA A 274 32.94 36.85 -40.59
C ALA A 274 34.35 36.73 -41.21
N PRO A 275 34.84 35.55 -41.63
CA PRO A 275 35.34 34.43 -40.81
C PRO A 275 36.82 34.10 -41.13
N ALA A 276 37.46 33.25 -40.32
CA ALA A 276 38.79 32.70 -40.61
C ALA A 276 38.76 31.16 -40.70
N HIS A 277 39.37 30.66 -41.77
CA HIS A 277 39.55 29.25 -42.12
C HIS A 277 40.64 28.54 -41.30
N SER A 278 40.48 27.22 -41.11
CA SER A 278 41.44 26.17 -41.52
C SER A 278 41.77 25.08 -40.46
N SER A 279 41.21 23.89 -40.72
CA SER A 279 41.87 22.56 -40.80
C SER A 279 42.72 22.04 -39.63
N ASN A 280 42.32 20.90 -39.03
CA ASN A 280 42.97 19.59 -39.26
C ASN A 280 42.36 18.44 -38.42
N LEU A 281 42.05 17.36 -39.12
CA LEU A 281 41.85 15.96 -38.68
C LEU A 281 43.18 15.36 -38.17
N PRO A 282 43.18 14.31 -37.30
CA PRO A 282 43.08 12.93 -37.82
C PRO A 282 42.38 11.89 -36.91
N GLU A 283 41.81 10.86 -37.55
CA GLU A 283 41.53 9.50 -37.04
C GLU A 283 42.53 8.50 -37.68
N PRO A 284 42.55 7.18 -37.38
CA PRO A 284 42.38 6.41 -36.12
C PRO A 284 43.56 5.40 -35.93
N PRO A 285 43.46 4.33 -35.10
CA PRO A 285 43.09 3.04 -35.71
C PRO A 285 42.27 2.05 -34.86
N ALA A 286 41.38 1.37 -35.60
CA ALA A 286 40.92 -0.03 -35.59
C ALA A 286 41.32 -1.03 -34.48
N GLY A 287 40.34 -1.86 -34.10
CA GLY A 287 40.49 -3.20 -33.50
C GLY A 287 39.20 -3.68 -32.80
N LEU A 288 38.20 -4.18 -33.53
CA LEU A 288 37.92 -5.60 -33.85
C LEU A 288 37.36 -6.47 -32.69
N GLY A 289 36.11 -6.93 -32.90
CA GLY A 289 35.52 -8.17 -32.35
C GLY A 289 34.42 -7.93 -31.30
N GLY A 290 33.18 -8.40 -31.42
CA GLY A 290 32.49 -9.21 -32.42
C GLY A 290 31.18 -9.78 -31.84
N ARG A 291 30.15 -9.87 -32.71
CA ARG A 291 28.97 -10.77 -32.72
C ARG A 291 27.85 -10.65 -31.67
N ASP A 292 26.77 -9.99 -32.10
CA ASP A 292 25.45 -10.54 -32.48
C ASP A 292 24.93 -11.85 -31.85
N HIS A 293 23.74 -11.78 -31.25
CA HIS A 293 22.48 -12.47 -31.65
C HIS A 293 21.33 -11.94 -30.78
N THR A 294 20.47 -11.04 -31.29
CA THR A 294 19.15 -11.25 -31.95
C THR A 294 17.93 -11.16 -31.01
N GLN A 295 17.08 -10.18 -31.36
CA GLN A 295 15.60 -10.24 -31.41
C GLN A 295 14.80 -10.29 -30.11
N ASN A 296 14.13 -9.18 -29.80
CA ASN A 296 12.76 -9.22 -29.28
C ASN A 296 11.90 -8.27 -30.13
N SER A 297 11.06 -8.88 -30.97
CA SER A 297 10.05 -8.22 -31.78
C SER A 297 8.68 -8.39 -31.13
N ALA A 298 8.01 -7.26 -30.92
CA ALA A 298 6.61 -6.94 -31.20
C ALA A 298 5.48 -7.97 -30.94
N GLY A 299 4.48 -7.48 -30.19
CA GLY A 299 3.05 -7.80 -30.30
C GLY A 299 2.31 -6.98 -29.24
N LYS A 300 1.79 -5.78 -29.49
CA LYS A 300 0.69 -5.37 -30.39
C LYS A 300 -0.56 -6.24 -30.20
N TRP A 301 -1.43 -5.84 -29.27
CA TRP A 301 -2.82 -6.27 -29.16
C TRP A 301 -3.72 -5.08 -29.52
N PRO A 302 -4.72 -5.25 -30.41
CA PRO A 302 -5.74 -4.24 -30.62
C PRO A 302 -6.88 -4.39 -29.60
N ALA A 303 -7.45 -3.25 -29.23
CA ALA A 303 -8.75 -3.14 -28.59
C ALA A 303 -9.86 -3.56 -29.57
N SER A 304 -10.87 -4.27 -29.05
CA SER A 304 -12.15 -4.49 -29.72
C SER A 304 -13.24 -3.81 -28.88
N ASP A 305 -13.83 -2.77 -29.45
CA ASP A 305 -15.12 -2.22 -29.04
C ASP A 305 -16.25 -3.03 -29.68
N GLY A 306 -17.42 -3.04 -29.02
CA GLY A 306 -18.71 -3.15 -29.70
C GLY A 306 -19.62 -4.30 -29.25
N GLU A 307 -20.31 -4.10 -28.13
CA GLU A 307 -21.60 -4.74 -27.88
C GLU A 307 -22.67 -4.15 -28.82
N GLN A 308 -23.43 -5.01 -29.49
CA GLN A 308 -24.74 -4.66 -30.07
C GLN A 308 -25.77 -5.68 -29.59
N GLU A 309 -26.75 -5.17 -28.85
CA GLU A 309 -27.96 -5.87 -28.39
C GLU A 309 -28.96 -6.17 -29.53
N PRO A 310 -29.96 -7.05 -29.29
CA PRO A 310 -30.64 -7.82 -30.32
C PRO A 310 -31.99 -7.21 -30.76
N PRO A 311 -32.63 -7.77 -31.79
CA PRO A 311 -34.09 -7.72 -31.86
C PRO A 311 -34.74 -9.10 -31.95
N ALA A 312 -35.87 -9.17 -31.25
CA ALA A 312 -36.87 -10.22 -31.29
C ALA A 312 -37.45 -10.48 -32.68
N SER A 313 -37.81 -11.73 -32.98
CA SER A 313 -39.08 -12.07 -33.64
C SER A 313 -39.31 -13.59 -33.69
N TYR A 314 -40.48 -14.01 -33.20
CA TYR A 314 -41.12 -15.28 -33.56
C TYR A 314 -41.54 -15.25 -35.05
N PRO A 315 -41.65 -16.40 -35.74
CA PRO A 315 -42.99 -16.99 -35.87
C PRO A 315 -43.10 -18.54 -35.93
N LYS A 316 -44.24 -18.99 -35.40
CA LYS A 316 -45.18 -20.07 -35.77
C LYS A 316 -44.81 -21.19 -36.77
N GLN A 317 -45.11 -22.40 -36.29
CA GLN A 317 -45.83 -23.55 -36.88
C GLN A 317 -46.30 -23.53 -38.36
N GLY A 318 -46.15 -24.71 -38.99
CA GLY A 318 -46.68 -25.19 -40.26
C GLY A 318 -45.54 -25.83 -41.07
N ASP A 319 -45.61 -26.98 -41.71
CA ASP A 319 -46.72 -27.86 -42.07
C ASP A 319 -46.13 -29.23 -42.43
N VAL A 320 -47.01 -30.22 -42.42
CA VAL A 320 -46.83 -31.64 -42.76
C VAL A 320 -46.44 -31.80 -44.24
N THR A 321 -45.43 -32.62 -44.53
CA THR A 321 -45.47 -33.53 -45.69
C THR A 321 -44.76 -34.84 -45.39
N GLN A 322 -45.45 -35.89 -45.79
CA GLN A 322 -45.20 -37.31 -45.68
C GLN A 322 -44.34 -37.82 -46.86
N ASP A 323 -43.93 -39.08 -46.75
CA ASP A 323 -43.37 -39.97 -47.80
C ASP A 323 -41.85 -39.79 -48.06
N ASP A 324 -40.99 -40.81 -48.15
CA ASP A 324 -41.20 -42.24 -48.33
C ASP A 324 -39.92 -43.05 -48.01
N ALA A 325 -40.14 -44.34 -47.74
CA ALA A 325 -39.32 -45.49 -48.11
C ALA A 325 -37.96 -45.81 -47.43
N GLU A 326 -38.03 -46.90 -46.66
CA GLU A 326 -37.22 -48.12 -46.78
C GLU A 326 -35.70 -48.04 -46.58
N GLN A 327 -35.23 -48.57 -45.44
CA GLN A 327 -34.24 -49.63 -45.47
C GLN A 327 -34.28 -50.50 -44.20
N ARG A 328 -34.60 -51.78 -44.43
CA ARG A 328 -34.39 -52.90 -43.51
C ARG A 328 -32.89 -53.11 -43.31
N GLY A 329 -32.45 -53.06 -42.07
CA GLY A 329 -31.25 -53.72 -41.59
C GLY A 329 -31.59 -54.38 -40.25
N MET A 330 -31.67 -55.70 -40.24
CA MET A 330 -31.65 -56.50 -39.02
C MET A 330 -30.33 -56.21 -38.32
N ASP A 331 -30.39 -55.71 -37.09
CA ASP A 331 -29.26 -55.75 -36.17
C ASP A 331 -29.78 -56.28 -34.83
N ASP A 332 -29.11 -57.32 -34.36
CA ASP A 332 -29.57 -58.17 -33.28
C ASP A 332 -29.47 -57.42 -31.94
N GLY A 333 -30.57 -57.46 -31.20
CA GLY A 333 -30.74 -56.71 -29.97
C GLY A 333 -29.72 -57.06 -28.90
N GLU A 334 -28.90 -56.07 -28.56
CA GLU A 334 -28.27 -55.93 -27.26
C GLU A 334 -28.77 -54.61 -26.69
N ALA A 335 -29.68 -54.69 -25.70
CA ALA A 335 -30.24 -53.51 -25.05
C ALA A 335 -29.12 -52.78 -24.30
N ASP A 336 -28.53 -51.79 -24.96
CA ASP A 336 -27.52 -50.90 -24.41
C ASP A 336 -28.03 -50.29 -23.10
N PRO A 337 -27.18 -50.20 -22.05
CA PRO A 337 -27.59 -49.69 -20.75
C PRO A 337 -28.18 -48.28 -20.88
N GLU A 338 -29.34 -48.11 -20.26
CA GLU A 338 -30.19 -46.92 -20.33
C GLU A 338 -29.39 -45.60 -20.26
N PRO A 339 -29.70 -44.60 -21.11
CA PRO A 339 -28.99 -43.32 -21.17
C PRO A 339 -28.93 -42.58 -19.82
N GLU A 340 -29.82 -42.89 -18.88
CA GLU A 340 -29.84 -42.33 -17.53
C GLU A 340 -28.64 -42.82 -16.66
N GLN A 341 -28.19 -44.06 -16.81
CA GLN A 341 -27.04 -44.59 -16.04
C GLN A 341 -25.73 -43.91 -16.46
N VAL A 342 -25.56 -43.71 -17.78
CA VAL A 342 -24.39 -43.00 -18.33
C VAL A 342 -24.39 -41.54 -17.88
N GLN A 343 -25.55 -40.87 -17.93
CA GLN A 343 -25.68 -39.48 -17.47
C GLN A 343 -25.40 -39.32 -15.97
N LEU A 344 -25.90 -40.23 -15.12
CA LEU A 344 -25.64 -40.21 -13.68
C LEU A 344 -24.18 -40.53 -13.33
N ALA A 345 -23.55 -41.43 -14.08
CA ALA A 345 -22.12 -41.72 -13.94
C ALA A 345 -21.25 -40.50 -14.29
N THR A 346 -21.57 -39.79 -15.38
CA THR A 346 -20.90 -38.53 -15.74
C THR A 346 -21.14 -37.44 -14.69
N ALA A 347 -22.37 -37.30 -14.19
CA ALA A 347 -22.69 -36.34 -13.13
C ALA A 347 -21.91 -36.61 -11.83
N LEU A 348 -21.72 -37.88 -11.47
CA LEU A 348 -20.93 -38.27 -10.31
C LEU A 348 -19.45 -37.91 -10.47
N GLU A 349 -18.87 -38.06 -11.66
CA GLU A 349 -17.46 -37.69 -11.88
C GLU A 349 -17.26 -36.17 -11.83
N ASN A 350 -18.19 -35.40 -12.39
CA ASN A 350 -18.18 -33.94 -12.28
C ASN A 350 -18.27 -33.46 -10.81
N LEU A 351 -19.13 -34.08 -9.99
CA LEU A 351 -19.23 -33.77 -8.56
C LEU A 351 -17.95 -34.13 -7.80
N LYS A 352 -17.23 -35.20 -8.20
CA LYS A 352 -15.92 -35.52 -7.61
C LYS A 352 -14.86 -34.50 -8.01
N GLU A 353 -14.89 -33.98 -9.23
CA GLU A 353 -14.00 -32.89 -9.65
C GLU A 353 -14.26 -31.61 -8.86
N GLU A 354 -15.54 -31.28 -8.64
CA GLU A 354 -15.93 -30.14 -7.82
C GLU A 354 -15.47 -30.30 -6.37
N GLU A 355 -15.64 -31.48 -5.77
CA GLU A 355 -15.10 -31.79 -4.43
C GLU A 355 -13.58 -31.64 -4.38
N ARG A 356 -12.85 -32.17 -5.37
CA ARG A 356 -11.39 -32.01 -5.48
C ARG A 356 -11.01 -30.53 -5.52
N GLY A 357 -11.74 -29.71 -6.28
CA GLY A 357 -11.54 -28.27 -6.37
C GLY A 357 -11.76 -27.55 -5.03
N ILE A 358 -12.87 -27.84 -4.33
CA ILE A 358 -13.19 -27.23 -3.02
C ILE A 358 -12.15 -27.63 -1.96
N VAL A 359 -11.72 -28.90 -1.96
CA VAL A 359 -10.68 -29.40 -1.04
C VAL A 359 -9.34 -28.70 -1.29
N GLU A 360 -8.95 -28.47 -2.54
CA GLU A 360 -7.73 -27.73 -2.88
C GLU A 360 -7.84 -26.27 -2.42
N GLN A 361 -8.98 -25.61 -2.65
CA GLN A 361 -9.22 -24.25 -2.15
C GLN A 361 -9.19 -24.15 -0.62
N LEU A 362 -9.72 -25.14 0.10
CA LEU A 362 -9.63 -25.24 1.56
C LEU A 362 -8.19 -25.44 2.03
N ARG A 363 -7.42 -26.28 1.33
CA ARG A 363 -5.99 -26.49 1.62
C ARG A 363 -5.22 -25.19 1.40
N ASP A 364 -5.46 -24.51 0.29
CA ASP A 364 -4.87 -23.21 -0.02
C ASP A 364 -5.23 -22.15 1.02
N LEU A 365 -6.49 -22.01 1.42
CA LEU A 365 -6.89 -21.03 2.45
C LEU A 365 -6.36 -21.36 3.84
N LYS A 366 -6.20 -22.65 4.18
CA LYS A 366 -5.55 -23.06 5.42
C LYS A 366 -4.05 -22.75 5.37
N SER A 367 -3.39 -23.08 4.26
CA SER A 367 -1.95 -22.86 4.00
C SER A 367 -1.56 -21.40 3.80
N ARG A 368 -2.49 -20.56 3.30
CA ARG A 368 -2.41 -19.10 3.32
C ARG A 368 -2.44 -18.64 4.79
N ARG A 369 -1.31 -18.74 5.47
CA ARG A 369 -0.96 -17.79 6.53
C ARG A 369 -1.09 -16.41 5.89
N LEU A 370 -1.80 -15.48 6.55
CA LEU A 370 -2.11 -14.10 6.10
C LEU A 370 -1.14 -13.70 4.98
N THR A 371 -1.65 -13.62 3.75
CA THR A 371 -0.89 -13.67 2.50
C THR A 371 0.37 -12.81 2.51
N LEU A 372 1.39 -13.21 1.73
CA LEU A 372 2.62 -12.45 1.51
C LEU A 372 2.37 -10.95 1.26
N ASP A 373 1.34 -10.58 0.51
CA ASP A 373 0.92 -9.18 0.31
C ASP A 373 0.40 -8.47 1.57
N ALA A 374 -0.26 -9.20 2.47
CA ALA A 374 -0.72 -8.65 3.74
C ALA A 374 0.45 -8.52 4.73
N THR A 375 1.43 -9.44 4.67
CA THR A 375 2.66 -9.35 5.46
C THR A 375 3.61 -8.29 4.92
N GLU A 376 3.68 -8.06 3.61
CA GLU A 376 4.52 -7.02 3.01
C GLU A 376 3.93 -5.62 3.29
N LYS A 377 2.60 -5.48 3.23
CA LYS A 377 1.90 -4.28 3.72
C LYS A 377 2.05 -4.11 5.23
N LEU A 378 2.04 -5.19 6.02
CA LEU A 378 2.31 -5.11 7.46
C LEU A 378 3.77 -4.72 7.73
N GLU A 379 4.73 -5.26 6.99
CA GLU A 379 6.15 -4.94 7.13
C GLU A 379 6.40 -3.48 6.79
N GLY A 380 5.82 -2.95 5.72
CA GLY A 380 5.85 -1.52 5.40
C GLY A 380 5.23 -0.63 6.48
N VAL A 381 4.14 -1.09 7.11
CA VAL A 381 3.52 -0.38 8.24
C VAL A 381 4.38 -0.48 9.50
N GLU A 382 5.03 -1.62 9.74
CA GLU A 382 5.91 -1.85 10.88
C GLU A 382 7.26 -1.14 10.73
N THR A 383 7.80 -0.98 9.52
CA THR A 383 9.00 -0.19 9.25
C THR A 383 8.70 1.29 9.43
N ALA A 384 7.63 1.82 8.84
CA ALA A 384 7.21 3.21 9.04
C ALA A 384 6.89 3.51 10.52
N ARG A 385 6.39 2.52 11.26
CA ARG A 385 6.20 2.62 12.72
C ARG A 385 7.53 2.66 13.47
N ARG A 386 8.50 1.83 13.10
CA ARG A 386 9.84 1.85 13.69
C ARG A 386 10.53 3.19 13.47
N GLU A 387 10.50 3.72 12.26
CA GLU A 387 11.08 5.03 11.93
C GLU A 387 10.45 6.16 12.75
N ARG A 388 9.11 6.17 12.90
CA ARG A 388 8.45 7.14 13.77
C ARG A 388 8.84 7.02 15.24
N ILE A 389 8.94 5.80 15.77
CA ILE A 389 9.37 5.56 17.16
C ILE A 389 10.82 6.02 17.34
N GLU A 390 11.70 5.76 16.37
CA GLU A 390 13.09 6.21 16.41
C GLU A 390 13.22 7.73 16.39
N GLU A 391 12.37 8.44 15.63
CA GLU A 391 12.30 9.90 15.62
C GLU A 391 11.86 10.45 17.00
N GLU A 392 10.80 9.90 17.58
CA GLU A 392 10.32 10.31 18.91
C GLU A 392 11.36 10.07 20.01
N LEU A 393 12.08 8.93 19.93
CA LEU A 393 13.17 8.63 20.84
C LEU A 393 14.35 9.59 20.67
N ARG A 394 14.60 10.09 19.45
CA ARG A 394 15.62 11.10 19.17
C ARG A 394 15.23 12.44 19.80
N GLU A 395 14.00 12.90 19.62
CA GLU A 395 13.50 14.15 20.25
C GLU A 395 13.60 14.06 21.79
N ILE A 396 13.20 12.94 22.38
CA ILE A 396 13.33 12.71 23.83
C ILE A 396 14.80 12.72 24.27
N ALA A 397 15.71 12.14 23.47
CA ALA A 397 17.14 12.13 23.77
C ALA A 397 17.77 13.53 23.70
N GLU A 398 17.36 14.37 22.74
CA GLU A 398 17.81 15.76 22.61
C GLU A 398 17.36 16.61 23.79
N VAL A 399 16.09 16.53 24.19
CA VAL A 399 15.59 17.25 25.37
C VAL A 399 16.30 16.78 26.64
N LYS A 400 16.60 15.48 26.74
CA LYS A 400 17.37 14.93 27.86
C LYS A 400 18.81 15.47 27.88
N LEU A 401 19.47 15.55 26.73
CA LEU A 401 20.81 16.13 26.61
C LEU A 401 20.81 17.62 26.99
N ALA A 402 19.81 18.37 26.54
CA ALA A 402 19.65 19.78 26.91
C ALA A 402 19.46 19.96 28.42
N ALA A 403 18.65 19.11 29.06
CA ALA A 403 18.49 19.13 30.52
C ALA A 403 19.79 18.79 31.26
N GLU A 404 20.59 17.85 30.75
CA GLU A 404 21.91 17.51 31.31
C GLU A 404 22.90 18.68 31.15
N GLN A 405 22.90 19.39 30.02
CA GLN A 405 23.70 20.59 29.81
C GLN A 405 23.31 21.71 30.77
N LEU A 406 22.02 22.01 30.89
CA LEU A 406 21.50 23.01 31.84
C LEU A 406 21.86 22.66 33.29
N THR A 407 21.86 21.37 33.63
CA THR A 407 22.29 20.92 34.97
C THR A 407 23.77 21.22 35.22
N ARG A 408 24.65 21.00 34.23
CA ARG A 408 26.08 21.34 34.34
C ARG A 408 26.32 22.85 34.40
N GLU A 409 25.57 23.63 33.63
CA GLU A 409 25.64 25.11 33.67
C GLU A 409 25.23 25.63 35.04
N LEU A 410 24.16 25.08 35.63
CA LEU A 410 23.67 25.42 36.96
C LEU A 410 24.71 25.18 38.06
N GLU A 411 25.51 24.12 37.95
CA GLU A 411 26.62 23.82 38.89
C GLU A 411 27.73 24.89 38.87
N THR A 412 27.85 25.65 37.77
CA THR A 412 28.90 26.67 37.58
C THR A 412 28.40 28.12 37.65
N ALA A 413 27.09 28.32 37.77
CA ALA A 413 26.45 29.63 37.70
C ALA A 413 26.48 30.41 39.04
N ASN A 414 26.52 31.74 38.95
CA ASN A 414 26.40 32.62 40.11
C ASN A 414 24.94 32.67 40.61
N GLU A 415 24.70 33.13 41.85
CA GLU A 415 23.37 33.10 42.51
C GLU A 415 22.22 33.71 41.70
N TRP A 416 22.48 34.76 40.90
CA TRP A 416 21.45 35.42 40.09
C TRP A 416 21.13 34.67 38.78
N ASP A 417 22.13 34.04 38.15
CA ASP A 417 21.94 33.24 36.93
C ASP A 417 21.35 31.87 37.23
N ALA A 418 21.53 31.37 38.45
CA ALA A 418 21.01 30.08 38.90
C ALA A 418 19.48 30.02 38.89
N LEU A 419 18.78 31.13 39.17
CA LEU A 419 17.31 31.18 39.16
C LEU A 419 16.72 31.04 37.75
N ASP A 420 17.32 31.70 36.74
CA ASP A 420 16.89 31.60 35.34
C ASP A 420 17.18 30.20 34.76
N LEU A 421 18.38 29.67 35.04
CA LEU A 421 18.77 28.31 34.63
C LEU A 421 17.89 27.24 35.28
N GLN A 422 17.46 27.44 36.53
CA GLN A 422 16.55 26.53 37.21
C GLN A 422 15.16 26.54 36.56
N GLY A 423 14.66 27.69 36.11
CA GLY A 423 13.42 27.79 35.32
C GLY A 423 13.52 27.01 34.01
N ARG A 424 14.58 27.25 33.23
CA ARG A 424 14.84 26.56 31.95
C ARG A 424 15.02 25.05 32.11
N LEU A 425 15.64 24.61 33.22
CA LEU A 425 15.80 23.20 33.53
C LEU A 425 14.47 22.53 33.85
N GLU A 426 13.58 23.22 34.57
CA GLU A 426 12.24 22.68 34.87
C GLU A 426 11.37 22.63 33.61
N ASP A 427 11.42 23.65 32.76
CA ASP A 427 10.76 23.65 31.44
C ASP A 427 11.23 22.47 30.56
N ALA A 428 12.54 22.18 30.55
CA ALA A 428 13.09 21.04 29.82
C ALA A 428 12.61 19.69 30.37
N LYS A 429 12.48 19.55 31.70
CA LYS A 429 11.92 18.35 32.33
C LYS A 429 10.44 18.17 32.04
N ASP A 430 9.66 19.25 32.09
CA ASP A 430 8.24 19.23 31.77
C ASP A 430 8.01 18.88 30.30
N ARG A 431 8.80 19.47 29.40
CA ARG A 431 8.78 19.11 27.96
C ARG A 431 9.11 17.64 27.75
N ARG A 432 10.11 17.10 28.44
CA ARG A 432 10.44 15.67 28.39
C ARG A 432 9.28 14.80 28.88
N ALA A 433 8.67 15.14 30.01
CA ALA A 433 7.56 14.38 30.58
C ALA A 433 6.33 14.39 29.65
N GLU A 434 6.09 15.51 28.95
CA GLU A 434 5.03 15.62 27.97
C GLU A 434 5.29 14.76 26.72
N LEU A 435 6.51 14.79 26.18
CA LEU A 435 6.89 13.92 25.05
C LEU A 435 6.79 12.42 25.41
N GLU A 436 7.26 12.02 26.60
CA GLU A 436 7.11 10.64 27.10
C GLU A 436 5.62 10.25 27.24
N ARG A 437 4.74 11.19 27.62
CA ARG A 437 3.29 10.96 27.72
C ARG A 437 2.65 10.80 26.34
N GLN A 438 2.99 11.67 25.39
CA GLN A 438 2.48 11.63 24.02
C GLN A 438 2.88 10.34 23.31
N SER A 439 4.15 9.94 23.42
CA SER A 439 4.65 8.68 22.87
C SER A 439 3.89 7.47 23.46
N ALA A 440 3.72 7.42 24.78
CA ALA A 440 2.96 6.35 25.44
C ALA A 440 1.46 6.31 25.07
N GLU A 441 0.85 7.45 24.72
CA GLU A 441 -0.54 7.49 24.25
C GLU A 441 -0.66 7.03 22.78
N LYS A 442 0.28 7.45 21.92
CA LYS A 442 0.37 6.99 20.53
C LYS A 442 0.58 5.47 20.46
N GLU A 443 1.52 4.92 21.24
CA GLU A 443 1.75 3.47 21.31
C GLU A 443 0.48 2.69 21.67
N LYS A 444 -0.34 3.22 22.60
CA LYS A 444 -1.62 2.58 22.98
C LYS A 444 -2.63 2.61 21.84
N LYS A 445 -2.75 3.75 21.14
CA LYS A 445 -3.66 3.91 20.00
C LYS A 445 -3.27 2.97 18.86
N GLU A 446 -1.99 2.91 18.52
CA GLU A 446 -1.46 2.01 17.49
C GLU A 446 -1.61 0.54 17.85
N HIS A 447 -1.27 0.15 19.09
CA HIS A 447 -1.46 -1.23 19.54
C HIS A 447 -2.94 -1.65 19.47
N GLY A 448 -3.85 -0.75 19.83
CA GLY A 448 -5.29 -0.99 19.68
C GLY A 448 -5.73 -1.20 18.23
N GLN A 449 -5.15 -0.46 17.28
CA GLN A 449 -5.43 -0.63 15.85
C GLN A 449 -4.90 -1.97 15.32
N ILE A 450 -3.65 -2.35 15.65
CA ILE A 450 -3.05 -3.63 15.23
C ILE A 450 -3.87 -4.82 15.74
N VAL A 451 -4.30 -4.77 17.01
CA VAL A 451 -5.17 -5.81 17.59
C VAL A 451 -6.51 -5.89 16.86
N ARG A 452 -7.10 -4.75 16.49
CA ARG A 452 -8.35 -4.69 15.71
C ARG A 452 -8.17 -5.28 14.32
N TRP A 453 -7.09 -4.95 13.61
CA TRP A 453 -6.79 -5.45 12.27
C TRP A 453 -6.60 -6.97 12.25
N ASN A 454 -5.81 -7.50 13.20
CA ASN A 454 -5.64 -8.94 13.36
C ASN A 454 -6.96 -9.66 13.65
N LYS A 455 -7.85 -9.05 14.44
CA LYS A 455 -9.19 -9.60 14.73
C LYS A 455 -10.09 -9.61 13.50
N VAL A 456 -10.06 -8.56 12.69
CA VAL A 456 -10.85 -8.47 11.43
C VAL A 456 -10.36 -9.50 10.41
N GLY A 457 -9.05 -9.59 10.20
CA GLY A 457 -8.44 -10.57 9.28
C GLY A 457 -8.73 -12.01 9.70
N LYS A 458 -8.64 -12.31 11.00
CA LYS A 458 -9.02 -13.63 11.54
C LYS A 458 -10.49 -13.97 11.26
N LYS A 459 -11.40 -13.02 11.50
CA LYS A 459 -12.84 -13.20 11.26
C LYS A 459 -13.17 -13.43 9.78
N HIS A 460 -12.46 -12.75 8.86
CA HIS A 460 -12.66 -12.94 7.42
C HIS A 460 -12.17 -14.32 6.96
N LYS A 461 -11.01 -14.76 7.45
CA LYS A 461 -10.49 -16.11 7.20
C LYS A 461 -11.42 -17.20 7.74
N GLU A 462 -11.92 -17.04 8.96
CA GLU A 462 -12.89 -17.97 9.56
C GLU A 462 -14.21 -18.03 8.76
N LYS A 463 -14.73 -16.89 8.29
CA LYS A 463 -15.94 -16.83 7.46
C LYS A 463 -15.74 -17.52 6.10
N ALA A 464 -14.57 -17.35 5.46
CA ALA A 464 -14.25 -18.01 4.20
C ALA A 464 -14.11 -19.53 4.36
N LEU A 465 -13.44 -19.98 5.43
CA LEU A 465 -13.34 -21.40 5.76
C LEU A 465 -14.70 -22.03 6.04
N ALA A 466 -15.59 -21.32 6.74
CA ALA A 466 -16.95 -21.79 7.01
C ALA A 466 -17.77 -21.92 5.72
N LYS A 467 -17.65 -20.96 4.79
CA LYS A 467 -18.35 -21.00 3.50
C LYS A 467 -17.94 -22.21 2.65
N LEU A 468 -16.64 -22.40 2.45
CA LEU A 468 -16.13 -23.54 1.68
C LEU A 468 -16.40 -24.89 2.35
N GLY A 469 -16.42 -24.93 3.69
CA GLY A 469 -16.84 -26.12 4.42
C GLY A 469 -18.30 -26.50 4.18
N ALA A 470 -19.19 -25.52 4.01
CA ALA A 470 -20.59 -25.75 3.67
C ALA A 470 -20.75 -26.24 2.22
N GLU A 471 -20.03 -25.63 1.27
CA GLU A 471 -20.03 -26.04 -0.14
C GLU A 471 -19.51 -27.48 -0.31
N LEU A 472 -18.46 -27.85 0.44
CA LEU A 472 -17.93 -29.22 0.46
C LEU A 472 -18.99 -30.23 0.96
N LEU A 473 -19.71 -29.89 2.03
CA LEU A 473 -20.74 -30.75 2.59
C LEU A 473 -21.90 -30.95 1.60
N GLU A 474 -22.33 -29.88 0.92
CA GLU A 474 -23.38 -29.94 -0.10
C GLU A 474 -22.97 -30.83 -1.27
N CYS A 475 -21.72 -30.70 -1.74
CA CYS A 475 -21.18 -31.55 -2.79
C CYS A 475 -21.17 -33.04 -2.40
N GLN A 476 -20.76 -33.36 -1.17
CA GLN A 476 -20.77 -34.74 -0.65
C GLN A 476 -22.19 -35.33 -0.52
N ILE A 477 -23.18 -34.51 -0.18
CA ILE A 477 -24.58 -34.94 -0.14
C ILE A 477 -25.06 -35.31 -1.55
N LYS A 478 -24.82 -34.45 -2.55
CA LYS A 478 -25.18 -34.72 -3.96
C LYS A 478 -24.49 -35.97 -4.51
N GLN A 479 -23.23 -36.22 -4.15
CA GLN A 479 -22.55 -37.46 -4.51
C GLN A 479 -23.20 -38.70 -3.89
N LYS A 480 -23.62 -38.64 -2.62
CA LYS A 480 -24.31 -39.77 -1.97
C LYS A 480 -25.65 -40.05 -2.63
N GLU A 481 -26.44 -39.02 -2.91
CA GLU A 481 -27.74 -39.14 -3.57
C GLU A 481 -27.61 -39.74 -4.98
N THR A 482 -26.63 -39.30 -5.76
CA THR A 482 -26.36 -39.83 -7.10
C THR A 482 -25.91 -41.30 -7.07
N VAL A 483 -25.07 -41.68 -6.10
CA VAL A 483 -24.67 -43.07 -5.88
C VAL A 483 -25.85 -43.94 -5.46
N GLU A 484 -26.73 -43.46 -4.58
CA GLU A 484 -27.95 -44.18 -4.20
C GLU A 484 -28.90 -44.36 -5.37
N ARG A 485 -29.07 -43.34 -6.23
CA ARG A 485 -29.88 -43.43 -7.45
C ARG A 485 -29.32 -44.45 -8.44
N LEU A 486 -27.99 -44.49 -8.63
CA LEU A 486 -27.33 -45.51 -9.45
C LEU A 486 -27.54 -46.92 -8.88
N LYS A 487 -27.50 -47.09 -7.55
CA LYS A 487 -27.80 -48.39 -6.91
C LYS A 487 -29.24 -48.82 -7.11
N GLN A 488 -30.20 -47.88 -7.07
CA GLN A 488 -31.61 -48.18 -7.32
C GLN A 488 -31.83 -48.64 -8.78
N LEU A 489 -31.14 -48.03 -9.75
CA LEU A 489 -31.19 -48.44 -11.16
C LEU A 489 -30.47 -49.77 -11.43
N GLY A 490 -29.38 -50.06 -10.70
CA GLY A 490 -28.63 -51.32 -10.82
C GLY A 490 -29.20 -52.51 -10.04
N GLY A 491 -30.09 -52.28 -9.07
CA GLY A 491 -30.65 -53.28 -8.16
C GLY A 491 -31.78 -54.14 -8.74
N MET A 492 -32.08 -54.02 -10.03
CA MET A 492 -33.20 -54.74 -10.67
C MET A 492 -32.76 -56.05 -11.34
N ARG A 493 -31.74 -56.73 -10.80
CA ARG A 493 -31.26 -58.03 -11.32
C ARG A 493 -30.94 -59.05 -10.22
N ASP A 494 -31.88 -59.26 -9.30
CA ASP A 494 -31.95 -60.51 -8.53
C ASP A 494 -32.78 -61.53 -9.32
N MET A 495 -32.15 -62.18 -10.30
CA MET A 495 -32.68 -63.42 -10.86
C MET A 495 -32.27 -64.58 -9.95
N SER A 496 -33.26 -65.12 -9.24
CA SER A 496 -33.12 -66.31 -8.40
C SER A 496 -32.62 -67.53 -9.19
N PRO A 497 -31.76 -68.40 -8.61
CA PRO A 497 -31.42 -69.68 -9.23
C PRO A 497 -32.60 -70.64 -9.07
N SER A 498 -33.19 -71.06 -10.19
CA SER A 498 -34.22 -72.10 -10.23
C SER A 498 -33.58 -73.47 -10.46
N ASP A 499 -34.05 -74.45 -9.69
CA ASP A 499 -33.73 -75.87 -9.73
C ASP A 499 -33.87 -76.52 -11.12
N SER A 500 -32.94 -77.45 -11.45
CA SER A 500 -33.31 -78.77 -12.01
C SER A 500 -32.12 -79.76 -12.16
N ILE A 501 -32.14 -80.79 -11.29
CA ILE A 501 -32.13 -82.25 -11.59
C ILE A 501 -30.89 -82.92 -12.25
N GLY A 502 -30.36 -83.94 -11.53
CA GLY A 502 -29.89 -85.23 -12.08
C GLY A 502 -28.49 -85.68 -11.58
N LYS A 503 -28.34 -86.52 -10.55
CA LYS A 503 -28.40 -88.00 -10.47
C LYS A 503 -27.04 -88.74 -10.68
N GLU A 504 -26.76 -89.66 -9.74
CA GLU A 504 -25.89 -90.87 -9.80
C GLU A 504 -24.36 -90.61 -9.86
N GLY A 505 -23.46 -91.31 -9.15
CA GLY A 505 -23.49 -92.44 -8.23
C GLY A 505 -22.06 -92.98 -8.06
N ALA A 506 -21.78 -93.69 -6.94
CA ALA A 506 -20.63 -94.61 -6.72
C ALA A 506 -19.20 -94.01 -6.84
N ASP A 507 -18.10 -94.57 -6.34
CA ASP A 507 -17.70 -95.54 -5.32
C ASP A 507 -16.15 -95.53 -5.38
N ALA A 508 -15.50 -95.87 -4.27
CA ALA A 508 -14.14 -96.42 -4.12
C ALA A 508 -12.88 -95.73 -4.71
N GLY A 509 -11.92 -95.51 -3.80
CA GLY A 509 -10.50 -95.85 -3.98
C GLY A 509 -9.56 -94.64 -4.04
N ARG A 510 -8.63 -94.42 -3.10
CA ARG A 510 -7.42 -95.18 -2.68
C ARG A 510 -6.15 -94.52 -3.26
N GLU A 511 -5.19 -94.34 -2.36
CA GLU A 511 -3.73 -94.22 -2.55
C GLU A 511 -3.09 -92.84 -2.90
N ASP A 512 -2.32 -92.41 -1.89
CA ASP A 512 -0.90 -92.02 -1.95
C ASP A 512 -0.47 -90.60 -2.33
N ALA A 513 0.10 -89.96 -1.30
CA ALA A 513 1.38 -89.26 -1.25
C ALA A 513 1.81 -88.44 -2.48
N GLU A 514 2.02 -87.14 -2.28
CA GLU A 514 3.36 -86.55 -2.31
C GLU A 514 3.34 -85.04 -1.99
N SER A 515 4.22 -84.66 -1.05
CA SER A 515 4.95 -83.39 -0.96
C SER A 515 4.51 -82.25 -1.93
N SER A 516 3.86 -81.22 -1.39
CA SER A 516 4.08 -79.86 -1.90
C SER A 516 3.86 -78.83 -0.80
N THR A 517 4.88 -78.02 -0.58
CA THR A 517 4.86 -76.81 0.23
C THR A 517 3.67 -75.95 -0.18
N ALA A 518 2.68 -75.82 0.71
CA ALA A 518 1.56 -74.91 0.54
C ALA A 518 2.09 -73.48 0.46
N ALA A 519 2.25 -72.98 -0.77
CA ALA A 519 2.21 -71.56 -1.04
C ALA A 519 0.79 -71.10 -0.68
N GLU A 520 0.65 -70.63 0.55
CA GLU A 520 -0.50 -69.90 1.04
C GLU A 520 -0.73 -68.74 0.07
N GLN A 521 -1.69 -68.90 -0.83
CA GLN A 521 -2.11 -67.86 -1.76
C GLN A 521 -2.76 -66.76 -0.92
N ASP A 522 -1.95 -65.75 -0.58
CA ASP A 522 -2.41 -64.51 0.03
C ASP A 522 -3.60 -63.97 -0.76
N ASP A 523 -4.78 -63.95 -0.14
CA ASP A 523 -5.96 -63.31 -0.69
C ASP A 523 -5.58 -61.84 -1.01
N PRO A 524 -5.66 -61.42 -2.29
CA PRO A 524 -5.26 -60.07 -2.70
C PRO A 524 -6.04 -58.99 -1.94
N ARG A 525 -7.22 -59.29 -1.40
CA ARG A 525 -7.99 -58.37 -0.55
C ARG A 525 -7.38 -58.20 0.84
N VAL A 526 -6.76 -59.24 1.39
CA VAL A 526 -6.05 -59.17 2.68
C VAL A 526 -4.73 -58.43 2.51
N ALA A 527 -3.99 -58.67 1.42
CA ALA A 527 -2.77 -57.94 1.08
C ALA A 527 -3.05 -56.43 0.87
N GLU A 528 -4.11 -56.08 0.13
CA GLU A 528 -4.53 -54.69 -0.08
C GLU A 528 -4.98 -54.00 1.23
N ARG A 529 -5.68 -54.72 2.12
CA ARG A 529 -6.04 -54.20 3.45
C ARG A 529 -4.80 -53.96 4.30
N ARG A 530 -3.85 -54.90 4.34
CA ARG A 530 -2.57 -54.75 5.07
C ARG A 530 -1.77 -53.56 4.55
N ARG A 531 -1.76 -53.35 3.23
CA ARG A 531 -1.12 -52.19 2.60
C ARG A 531 -1.76 -50.87 3.05
N LYS A 532 -3.09 -50.74 2.96
CA LYS A 532 -3.81 -49.52 3.38
C LYS A 532 -3.60 -49.21 4.86
N ILE A 533 -3.63 -50.24 5.69
CA ILE A 533 -3.39 -50.15 7.13
C ILE A 533 -1.93 -49.70 7.41
N SER A 534 -0.95 -50.22 6.68
CA SER A 534 0.45 -49.80 6.78
C SER A 534 0.66 -48.34 6.35
N GLU A 535 0.02 -47.91 5.27
CA GLU A 535 0.07 -46.51 4.80
C GLU A 535 -0.57 -45.56 5.82
N GLU A 536 -1.70 -45.94 6.44
CA GLU A 536 -2.32 -45.17 7.52
C GLU A 536 -1.44 -45.12 8.78
N LEU A 537 -0.80 -46.22 9.17
CA LEU A 537 0.18 -46.20 10.26
C LEU A 537 1.34 -45.25 10.01
N GLU A 538 1.85 -45.19 8.78
CA GLU A 538 2.93 -44.26 8.44
C GLU A 538 2.47 -42.80 8.53
N ARG A 539 1.22 -42.51 8.11
CA ARG A 539 0.60 -41.19 8.30
C ARG A 539 0.45 -40.84 9.78
N VAL A 540 -0.01 -41.78 10.60
CA VAL A 540 -0.16 -41.61 12.06
C VAL A 540 1.21 -41.39 12.72
N ARG A 541 2.24 -42.16 12.35
CA ARG A 541 3.62 -41.95 12.85
C ARG A 541 4.17 -40.58 12.51
N LYS A 542 4.01 -40.12 11.26
CA LYS A 542 4.42 -38.76 10.84
C LYS A 542 3.65 -37.68 11.59
N ALA A 543 2.34 -37.87 11.79
CA ALA A 543 1.52 -36.96 12.58
C ALA A 543 1.96 -36.90 14.05
N LYS A 544 2.32 -38.05 14.65
CA LYS A 544 2.87 -38.14 16.01
C LYS A 544 4.22 -37.47 16.13
N GLU A 545 5.12 -37.63 15.17
CA GLU A 545 6.41 -36.94 15.19
C GLU A 545 6.22 -35.42 15.18
N VAL A 546 5.31 -34.92 14.33
CA VAL A 546 4.92 -33.50 14.32
C VAL A 546 4.27 -33.08 15.64
N GLN A 547 3.44 -33.93 16.25
CA GLN A 547 2.84 -33.67 17.55
C GLN A 547 3.88 -33.64 18.67
N LEU A 548 4.83 -34.57 18.70
CA LEU A 548 5.93 -34.62 19.67
C LEU A 548 6.84 -33.39 19.52
N GLN A 549 7.10 -32.94 18.29
CA GLN A 549 7.79 -31.67 18.04
C GLN A 549 7.01 -30.46 18.55
N LYS A 550 5.67 -30.48 18.49
CA LYS A 550 4.83 -29.42 19.07
C LYS A 550 4.83 -29.48 20.61
N GLU A 551 4.72 -30.67 21.20
CA GLU A 551 4.75 -30.87 22.65
C GLU A 551 6.09 -30.46 23.26
N THR A 552 7.20 -30.84 22.64
CA THR A 552 8.55 -30.42 23.08
C THR A 552 8.70 -28.90 23.03
N LYS A 553 8.25 -28.25 21.95
CA LYS A 553 8.20 -26.77 21.86
C LYS A 553 7.31 -26.16 22.95
N LEU A 554 6.16 -26.74 23.24
CA LEU A 554 5.26 -26.29 24.30
C LEU A 554 5.89 -26.45 25.69
N ARG A 555 6.58 -27.56 25.97
CA ARG A 555 7.31 -27.77 27.25
C ARG A 555 8.45 -26.76 27.42
N MET A 556 9.22 -26.47 26.37
CA MET A 556 10.24 -25.42 26.43
C MET A 556 9.62 -24.05 26.76
N LEU A 557 8.48 -23.72 26.15
CA LEU A 557 7.76 -22.49 26.48
C LEU A 557 7.25 -22.49 27.93
N GLU A 558 6.71 -23.62 28.41
CA GLU A 558 6.25 -23.74 29.80
C GLU A 558 7.39 -23.49 30.80
N GLU A 559 8.57 -24.07 30.57
CA GLU A 559 9.76 -23.84 31.38
C GLU A 559 10.18 -22.37 31.39
N ASP A 560 10.17 -21.71 30.22
CA ASP A 560 10.49 -20.29 30.10
C ASP A 560 9.48 -19.41 30.83
N TYR A 561 8.19 -19.73 30.75
CA TYR A 561 7.14 -19.03 31.50
C TYR A 561 7.28 -19.25 33.00
N SER A 562 7.58 -20.48 33.42
CA SER A 562 7.83 -20.83 34.82
C SER A 562 9.03 -20.04 35.38
N LYS A 563 10.15 -19.98 34.64
CA LYS A 563 11.34 -19.17 35.00
C LYS A 563 10.99 -17.69 35.15
N LYS A 564 10.19 -17.14 34.24
CA LYS A 564 9.72 -15.73 34.29
C LYS A 564 8.82 -15.48 35.50
N LEU A 565 7.91 -16.41 35.81
CA LEU A 565 7.05 -16.36 37.01
C LEU A 565 7.88 -16.38 38.29
N SER A 566 8.81 -17.33 38.44
CA SER A 566 9.68 -17.40 39.62
C SER A 566 10.59 -16.17 39.79
N LYS A 567 10.93 -15.49 38.68
CA LYS A 567 11.65 -14.21 38.74
C LYS A 567 10.74 -13.09 39.24
N VAL A 568 9.49 -13.03 38.79
CA VAL A 568 8.51 -12.05 39.26
C VAL A 568 8.18 -12.29 40.74
N GLU A 569 7.95 -13.53 41.16
CA GLU A 569 7.71 -13.90 42.56
C GLU A 569 8.90 -13.52 43.46
N ARG A 570 10.14 -13.79 43.04
CA ARG A 570 11.34 -13.33 43.76
C ARG A 570 11.42 -11.82 43.90
N LEU A 571 10.98 -11.07 42.90
CA LEU A 571 10.93 -9.60 42.95
C LEU A 571 9.79 -9.09 43.84
N LEU A 572 8.72 -9.86 44.03
CA LEU A 572 7.60 -9.53 44.91
C LEU A 572 7.88 -9.90 46.37
N SER A 573 8.70 -10.93 46.64
CA SER A 573 9.07 -11.35 48.00
C SER A 573 10.18 -10.51 48.65
N GLN A 574 10.72 -9.49 47.97
CA GLN A 574 11.71 -8.58 48.58
C GLN A 574 11.02 -7.63 49.57
N PRO A 575 11.48 -7.52 50.82
CA PRO A 575 10.82 -6.72 51.85
C PRO A 575 10.79 -5.23 51.46
N SER A 576 9.59 -4.65 51.46
CA SER A 576 9.27 -3.29 51.04
C SER A 576 9.58 -2.23 52.09
N SER A 577 10.72 -2.32 52.79
CA SER A 577 11.17 -1.24 53.65
C SER A 577 11.86 -0.17 52.79
N CYS A 578 11.13 0.91 52.50
CA CYS A 578 11.54 2.18 51.87
C CYS A 578 11.15 2.35 50.39
N LEU A 579 9.86 2.49 50.03
CA LEU A 579 9.50 3.11 48.74
C LEU A 579 8.25 4.02 48.76
N PRO A 580 8.26 5.15 48.03
CA PRO A 580 7.23 6.20 48.03
C PRO A 580 5.98 5.87 47.17
N LYS A 581 4.87 6.60 47.40
CA LYS A 581 3.49 6.39 46.88
C LYS A 581 3.31 6.11 45.38
N THR A 582 4.31 6.34 44.52
CA THR A 582 4.27 5.97 43.10
C THR A 582 4.47 4.46 42.85
N THR A 583 4.87 3.70 43.87
CA THR A 583 5.05 2.23 43.78
C THR A 583 3.76 1.44 43.79
N GLN A 584 2.67 1.92 44.38
CA GLN A 584 1.42 1.17 44.47
C GLN A 584 0.77 0.92 43.10
N LYS A 585 0.96 1.84 42.14
CA LYS A 585 0.53 1.67 40.74
C LYS A 585 1.45 0.71 39.97
N ARG A 586 2.73 0.62 40.35
CA ARG A 586 3.69 -0.35 39.79
C ARG A 586 3.45 -1.75 40.35
N GLU A 587 3.08 -1.89 41.62
CA GLU A 587 2.68 -3.15 42.25
C GLU A 587 1.40 -3.71 41.64
N ARG A 588 0.34 -2.90 41.49
CA ARG A 588 -0.89 -3.35 40.81
C ARG A 588 -0.62 -3.85 39.39
N LYS A 589 0.22 -3.16 38.63
CA LYS A 589 0.65 -3.63 37.29
C LYS A 589 1.46 -4.92 37.33
N ARG A 590 2.26 -5.16 38.38
CA ARG A 590 3.01 -6.41 38.56
C ARG A 590 2.07 -7.55 38.93
N ASP A 591 1.08 -7.31 39.80
CA ASP A 591 0.05 -8.29 40.18
C ASP A 591 -0.82 -8.69 38.99
N ASP A 592 -1.25 -7.71 38.18
CA ASP A 592 -2.02 -7.98 36.95
C ASP A 592 -1.20 -8.81 35.96
N ARG A 593 0.12 -8.53 35.85
CA ARG A 593 1.02 -9.31 35.01
C ARG A 593 1.20 -10.74 35.54
N ALA A 594 1.31 -10.93 36.84
CA ALA A 594 1.41 -12.26 37.47
C ALA A 594 0.12 -13.09 37.27
N LYS A 595 -1.06 -12.46 37.42
CA LYS A 595 -2.35 -13.11 37.16
C LYS A 595 -2.51 -13.55 35.70
N ASN A 596 -2.11 -12.69 34.76
CA ASN A 596 -2.15 -13.03 33.33
C ASN A 596 -1.18 -14.18 33.00
N LEU A 597 0.03 -14.18 33.57
CA LEU A 597 1.00 -15.26 33.42
C LEU A 597 0.48 -16.60 33.94
N SER A 598 -0.13 -16.61 35.14
CA SER A 598 -0.76 -17.80 35.73
C SER A 598 -1.91 -18.35 34.88
N LYS A 599 -2.75 -17.46 34.33
CA LYS A 599 -3.83 -17.85 33.42
C LYS A 599 -3.28 -18.53 32.16
N THR A 600 -2.27 -17.92 31.51
CA THR A 600 -1.65 -18.52 30.31
C THR A 600 -0.99 -19.86 30.59
N GLN A 601 -0.41 -20.06 31.78
CA GLN A 601 0.17 -21.34 32.17
C GLN A 601 -0.91 -22.43 32.33
N THR A 602 -2.09 -22.06 32.81
CA THR A 602 -3.21 -22.99 32.98
C THR A 602 -3.78 -23.42 31.63
N GLU A 603 -3.96 -22.48 30.71
CA GLU A 603 -4.38 -22.76 29.32
C GLU A 603 -3.37 -23.67 28.59
N LEU A 604 -2.06 -23.45 28.79
CA LEU A 604 -1.01 -24.29 28.21
C LEU A 604 -1.06 -25.74 28.72
N LYS A 605 -1.29 -25.93 30.03
CA LYS A 605 -1.44 -27.26 30.65
C LYS A 605 -2.67 -28.00 30.14
N GLU A 606 -3.76 -27.29 29.85
CA GLU A 606 -4.97 -27.88 29.28
C GLU A 606 -4.75 -28.36 27.85
N VAL A 607 -4.03 -27.59 27.03
CA VAL A 607 -3.62 -28.01 25.68
C VAL A 607 -2.75 -29.27 25.73
N LEU A 608 -1.77 -29.34 26.64
CA LEU A 608 -0.94 -30.54 26.81
C LEU A 608 -1.76 -31.77 27.24
N ARG A 609 -2.81 -31.58 28.05
CA ARG A 609 -3.72 -32.67 28.44
C ARG A 609 -4.52 -33.20 27.26
N MET A 610 -5.03 -32.32 26.40
CA MET A 610 -5.78 -32.71 25.19
C MET A 610 -4.90 -33.48 24.20
N LEU A 611 -3.62 -33.08 24.05
CA LEU A 611 -2.67 -33.78 23.20
C LEU A 611 -2.37 -35.20 23.72
N GLY A 612 -2.30 -35.39 25.05
CA GLY A 612 -2.17 -36.72 25.65
C GLY A 612 -3.34 -37.67 25.35
N ALA A 613 -4.56 -37.15 25.20
CA ALA A 613 -5.74 -37.96 24.88
C ALA A 613 -5.70 -38.52 23.44
N LEU A 614 -5.09 -37.80 22.49
CA LEU A 614 -4.88 -38.27 21.12
C LEU A 614 -3.90 -39.46 21.05
N GLY A 615 -2.95 -39.54 21.98
CA GLY A 615 -2.05 -40.70 22.09
C GLY A 615 -2.76 -42.01 22.42
N ALA A 616 -3.91 -41.96 23.10
CA ALA A 616 -4.70 -43.15 23.44
C ALA A 616 -5.46 -43.74 22.23
N GLU A 617 -5.81 -42.92 21.23
CA GLU A 617 -6.43 -43.40 19.99
C GLU A 617 -5.42 -44.15 19.09
N GLU A 618 -4.14 -43.79 19.15
CA GLU A 618 -3.07 -44.48 18.44
C GLU A 618 -2.81 -45.88 19.01
N GLU A 619 -2.76 -46.02 20.34
CA GLU A 619 -2.60 -47.33 20.99
C GLU A 619 -3.76 -48.28 20.65
N LYS A 620 -4.96 -47.73 20.44
CA LYS A 620 -6.12 -48.49 19.95
C LYS A 620 -5.91 -49.01 18.53
N LEU A 621 -5.41 -48.17 17.60
CA LEU A 621 -5.13 -48.56 16.22
C LEU A 621 -3.96 -49.56 16.11
N GLU A 622 -2.91 -49.41 16.91
CA GLU A 622 -1.81 -50.39 16.95
C GLU A 622 -2.26 -51.76 17.47
N ASN A 623 -3.19 -51.78 18.42
CA ASN A 623 -3.77 -53.02 18.94
C ASN A 623 -4.70 -53.70 17.91
N GLU A 624 -5.49 -52.95 17.16
CA GLU A 624 -6.29 -53.49 16.04
C GLU A 624 -5.39 -54.13 14.97
N LEU A 625 -4.19 -53.58 14.75
CA LEU A 625 -3.20 -54.10 13.81
C LEU A 625 -2.51 -55.38 14.26
N ARG A 626 -2.30 -55.55 15.58
CA ARG A 626 -1.76 -56.80 16.15
C ARG A 626 -2.79 -57.93 16.14
N LEU A 627 -4.07 -57.59 16.09
CA LEU A 627 -5.20 -58.52 16.04
C LEU A 627 -5.47 -59.06 14.62
N LEU A 628 -5.02 -58.35 13.58
CA LEU A 628 -5.11 -58.70 12.15
C LEU A 628 -3.79 -59.32 11.64
#